data_AF-A0A3Q1ARY1-F1
#
_entry.id   AF-A0A3Q1ARY1-F1
#
_cell.length_a   1.000
_cell.length_b   1.000
_cell.length_c   1.000
_cell.angle_alpha   90.00
_cell.angle_beta   90.00
_cell.angle_gamma   90.00
#
_symmetry.space_group_name_H-M   'P 1'
#
loop_
_entity.id
_entity.type
_entity.pdbx_description
1 polymer ?
#
loop_
_entity_poly.entity_id
_entity_poly.type
_entity_poly.pdbx_seq_one_letter_code
_entity_poly.pdbx_strand_id
1 'polypeptide(L)'
;MDGWTFKLARLTYDNNLQSDTVQTSEEGREGQSSISVQTSATRKLCWTGSSYIYAGADRKPQLLVQLEAFLNKELHNISPSEPKFQELKLQVYRNVFGCFIQAFKTYQPLLSAIKKEYDNMLVLQQDQIRDLEPLRSHLRLLTEECDRKIQARWGEEQAEIRVLKSEKQQLQKDIEVMREKEKATQTVVDHLQAELSSQYLQYREERDARKLLIWQLNDLTRVSEKKQHPADENSEWKDRVELKLALKVCREDLTKTQEELSRMKADYWDVVPRRNWDKLEREHKDSLLQLKTLQSDFDQLKTEFDVLLELHNRSNVRNHVSTAVQTDESVFQGQSQIQSSQPVEPITSDAPESGTHTVGESRDGLGKARSDEGTDEHVASTRSRQQQQQ
;
A
#
# COMPACT_ATOMS: atom_id res chain seq x y z
N MET A 1 -22.96 -18.68 -10.15
CA MET A 1 -21.65 -19.21 -9.73
C MET A 1 -21.11 -18.29 -8.65
N ASP A 2 -21.63 -18.56 -7.46
CA ASP A 2 -21.03 -18.51 -6.13
C ASP A 2 -20.19 -17.28 -5.76
N GLY A 3 -20.88 -16.34 -5.11
CA GLY A 3 -20.31 -15.22 -4.40
C GLY A 3 -19.65 -15.67 -3.10
N TRP A 4 -18.37 -15.36 -2.96
CA TRP A 4 -17.62 -15.55 -1.72
C TRP A 4 -17.76 -14.29 -0.86
N THR A 5 -18.73 -14.32 0.05
CA THR A 5 -18.82 -13.36 1.15
C THR A 5 -17.71 -13.65 2.16
N PHE A 6 -16.61 -12.91 2.12
CA PHE A 6 -15.64 -12.87 3.22
C PHE A 6 -16.27 -12.16 4.42
N LYS A 7 -16.71 -12.93 5.41
CA LYS A 7 -17.03 -12.40 6.75
C LYS A 7 -15.71 -12.05 7.45
N LEU A 8 -15.37 -10.76 7.50
CA LEU A 8 -14.38 -10.24 8.44
C LEU A 8 -14.99 -10.32 9.86
N ALA A 9 -14.53 -11.27 10.67
CA ALA A 9 -14.77 -11.23 12.10
C ALA A 9 -13.91 -10.12 12.71
N ARG A 10 -14.56 -9.05 13.17
CA ARG A 10 -13.98 -8.04 14.07
C ARG A 10 -13.55 -8.75 15.36
N LEU A 11 -12.25 -8.79 15.63
CA LEU A 11 -11.73 -9.01 16.98
C LEU A 11 -11.77 -7.66 17.71
N THR A 12 -12.90 -7.38 18.36
CA THR A 12 -12.99 -6.35 19.40
C THR A 12 -12.44 -6.95 20.68
N TYR A 13 -11.30 -6.44 21.12
CA TYR A 13 -10.71 -6.75 22.42
C TYR A 13 -11.40 -5.88 23.47
N ASP A 14 -12.52 -6.36 24.02
CA ASP A 14 -13.18 -5.71 25.15
C ASP A 14 -12.64 -6.28 26.46
N ASN A 15 -11.90 -5.43 27.18
CA ASN A 15 -11.63 -5.63 28.60
C ASN A 15 -12.92 -5.34 29.38
N ASN A 16 -13.47 -6.35 30.07
CA ASN A 16 -14.25 -6.10 31.27
C ASN A 16 -14.14 -7.25 32.28
N LEU A 17 -13.63 -6.88 33.45
CA LEU A 17 -13.72 -7.61 34.71
C LEU A 17 -15.19 -7.80 35.09
N GLN A 18 -15.63 -9.03 35.36
CA GLN A 18 -16.22 -9.40 36.65
C GLN A 18 -16.60 -10.90 36.69
N SER A 19 -16.01 -11.58 37.67
CA SER A 19 -16.60 -12.63 38.53
C SER A 19 -17.69 -13.54 37.94
N ASP A 20 -17.43 -14.84 37.85
CA ASP A 20 -17.93 -15.72 38.92
C ASP A 20 -17.39 -17.16 38.88
N THR A 21 -17.48 -17.68 40.10
CA THR A 21 -17.05 -18.94 40.70
C THR A 21 -17.66 -20.20 40.06
N VAL A 22 -16.91 -21.31 40.13
CA VAL A 22 -17.35 -22.71 40.48
C VAL A 22 -16.79 -23.80 39.54
N GLN A 23 -15.87 -24.57 40.13
CA GLN A 23 -15.64 -26.03 40.11
C GLN A 23 -15.82 -26.87 38.82
N THR A 24 -14.73 -27.53 38.41
CA THR A 24 -14.63 -28.97 38.05
C THR A 24 -13.13 -29.34 38.11
N SER A 25 -12.67 -30.13 39.10
CA SER A 25 -12.52 -31.59 39.05
C SER A 25 -11.68 -32.10 37.87
N GLU A 26 -10.39 -32.40 38.12
CA GLU A 26 -9.64 -33.40 37.34
C GLU A 26 -8.73 -34.23 38.28
N GLU A 27 -8.94 -35.55 38.20
CA GLU A 27 -8.03 -36.60 38.62
C GLU A 27 -6.88 -36.75 37.61
N GLY A 28 -5.67 -37.09 38.10
CA GLY A 28 -4.68 -37.78 37.26
C GLY A 28 -3.22 -37.45 37.55
N ARG A 29 -2.63 -38.23 38.48
CA ARG A 29 -1.29 -38.90 38.47
C ARG A 29 -0.25 -38.42 37.43
N GLU A 30 1.05 -38.39 37.67
CA GLU A 30 1.97 -38.88 38.69
C GLU A 30 3.32 -38.25 38.33
N GLY A 31 4.14 -37.87 39.31
CA GLY A 31 5.45 -37.26 39.07
C GLY A 31 6.20 -37.08 40.38
N GLN A 32 6.59 -38.20 40.97
CA GLN A 32 7.30 -38.29 42.24
C GLN A 32 8.70 -37.65 42.10
N SER A 33 9.00 -36.66 42.94
CA SER A 33 10.36 -36.41 43.41
C SER A 33 10.31 -36.19 44.93
N SER A 34 10.82 -37.21 45.61
CA SER A 34 10.69 -37.46 47.04
C SER A 34 11.73 -36.65 47.80
N ILE A 35 11.34 -35.52 48.42
CA ILE A 35 12.09 -34.98 49.55
C ILE A 35 11.40 -35.46 50.83
N SER A 36 11.94 -36.58 51.32
CA SER A 36 11.67 -37.16 52.62
C SER A 36 12.03 -36.16 53.72
N VAL A 37 11.03 -35.49 54.30
CA VAL A 37 11.12 -35.01 55.68
C VAL A 37 10.33 -35.98 56.55
N GLN A 38 11.13 -36.77 57.27
CA GLN A 38 10.75 -37.77 58.24
C GLN A 38 9.76 -37.19 59.26
N THR A 39 8.47 -37.53 59.13
CA THR A 39 7.46 -37.23 60.13
C THR A 39 7.71 -38.09 61.36
N SER A 40 8.33 -37.49 62.37
CA SER A 40 8.45 -38.07 63.70
C SER A 40 7.06 -38.11 64.36
N ALA A 41 6.62 -39.35 64.60
CA ALA A 41 5.60 -39.80 65.56
C ALA A 41 4.70 -38.71 66.18
N THR A 42 3.42 -38.75 65.79
CA THR A 42 2.29 -38.20 66.55
C THR A 42 2.22 -38.88 67.93
N ARG A 43 3.02 -38.40 68.89
CA ARG A 43 2.65 -38.49 70.29
C ARG A 43 1.45 -37.57 70.47
N LYS A 44 0.26 -38.17 70.61
CA LYS A 44 -0.86 -37.51 71.28
C LYS A 44 -0.38 -37.09 72.66
N LEU A 45 0.10 -35.85 72.77
CA LEU A 45 0.16 -35.16 74.03
C LEU A 45 -1.29 -34.81 74.37
N CYS A 46 -1.94 -35.71 75.10
CA CYS A 46 -3.10 -35.34 75.89
C CYS A 46 -2.62 -34.25 76.86
N TRP A 47 -2.99 -33.00 76.60
CA TRP A 47 -2.93 -31.94 77.59
C TRP A 47 -4.07 -32.17 78.57
N THR A 48 -3.99 -33.26 79.33
CA THR A 48 -4.75 -33.43 80.56
C THR A 48 -4.02 -32.65 81.64
N GLY A 49 -4.65 -31.59 82.12
CA GLY A 49 -4.24 -30.87 83.32
C GLY A 49 -3.28 -29.72 83.08
N SER A 50 -3.80 -28.56 82.66
CA SER A 50 -3.20 -27.28 83.06
C SER A 50 -4.06 -26.69 84.16
N SER A 51 -3.82 -27.20 85.36
CA SER A 51 -4.09 -26.47 86.59
C SER A 51 -3.27 -25.17 86.54
N TYR A 52 -3.95 -24.03 86.61
CA TYR A 52 -3.34 -22.73 86.83
C TYR A 52 -2.70 -22.71 88.23
N ILE A 53 -1.49 -23.23 88.38
CA ILE A 53 -0.82 -23.26 89.70
C ILE A 53 -0.22 -21.90 90.11
N TYR A 54 -0.33 -20.83 89.31
CA TYR A 54 0.15 -19.51 89.74
C TYR A 54 -0.69 -18.27 89.37
N ALA A 55 -1.92 -18.43 88.90
CA ALA A 55 -2.86 -17.31 88.78
C ALA A 55 -4.30 -17.83 88.92
N GLY A 56 -5.05 -17.35 89.92
CA GLY A 56 -6.44 -17.76 90.13
C GLY A 56 -7.31 -17.53 88.89
N ALA A 57 -8.34 -18.37 88.73
CA ALA A 57 -9.20 -18.48 87.54
C ALA A 57 -9.90 -17.18 87.09
N ASP A 58 -9.84 -16.10 87.89
CA ASP A 58 -10.49 -14.81 87.60
C ASP A 58 -9.51 -13.62 87.51
N ARG A 59 -8.20 -13.85 87.48
CA ARG A 59 -7.20 -12.75 87.42
C ARG A 59 -6.29 -12.87 86.21
N LYS A 60 -6.68 -12.18 85.15
CA LYS A 60 -5.81 -11.94 83.99
C LYS A 60 -4.53 -11.21 84.44
N PRO A 61 -3.33 -11.64 84.00
CA PRO A 61 -2.09 -10.95 84.34
C PRO A 61 -2.16 -9.47 83.98
N GLN A 62 -1.79 -8.58 84.90
CA GLN A 62 -1.90 -7.12 84.70
C GLN A 62 -1.19 -6.65 83.43
N LEU A 63 -0.03 -7.24 83.11
CA LEU A 63 0.71 -6.98 81.88
C LEU A 63 -0.13 -7.28 80.61
N LEU A 64 -0.87 -8.38 80.59
CA LEU A 64 -1.68 -8.78 79.45
C LEU A 64 -2.89 -7.84 79.27
N VAL A 65 -3.50 -7.40 80.38
CA VAL A 65 -4.58 -6.40 80.36
C VAL A 65 -4.09 -5.07 79.78
N GLN A 66 -2.89 -4.62 80.21
CA GLN A 66 -2.30 -3.37 79.72
C GLN A 66 -1.94 -3.44 78.24
N LEU A 67 -1.36 -4.56 77.78
CA LEU A 67 -0.99 -4.74 76.37
C LEU A 67 -2.23 -4.82 75.46
N GLU A 68 -3.32 -5.44 75.90
CA GLU A 68 -4.57 -5.49 75.13
C GLU A 68 -5.30 -4.16 75.09
N ALA A 69 -5.34 -3.42 76.20
CA ALA A 69 -5.89 -2.07 76.22
C ALA A 69 -5.11 -1.13 75.29
N PHE A 70 -3.77 -1.24 75.30
CA PHE A 70 -2.89 -0.51 74.38
C PHE A 70 -3.11 -0.93 72.92
N LEU A 71 -3.14 -2.24 72.63
CA LEU A 71 -3.41 -2.78 71.30
C LEU A 71 -4.74 -2.25 70.74
N ASN A 72 -5.82 -2.34 71.50
CA ASN A 72 -7.15 -1.92 71.06
C ASN A 72 -7.22 -0.42 70.82
N LYS A 73 -6.54 0.39 71.65
CA LYS A 73 -6.45 1.84 71.46
C LYS A 73 -5.69 2.20 70.18
N GLU A 74 -4.53 1.57 69.95
CA GLU A 74 -3.72 1.82 68.75
C GLU A 74 -4.40 1.31 67.47
N LEU A 75 -5.10 0.16 67.52
CA LEU A 75 -5.89 -0.34 66.38
C LEU A 75 -7.07 0.56 66.05
N HIS A 76 -7.72 1.16 67.05
CA HIS A 76 -8.84 2.08 66.85
C HIS A 76 -8.41 3.40 66.20
N ASN A 77 -7.14 3.78 66.35
CA ASN A 77 -6.57 4.97 65.72
C ASN A 77 -6.24 4.76 64.24
N ILE A 78 -6.15 3.51 63.74
CA ILE A 78 -5.85 3.21 62.33
C ILE A 78 -7.15 3.18 61.53
N SER A 79 -7.24 4.02 60.50
CA SER A 79 -8.43 4.08 59.64
C SER A 79 -8.48 2.89 58.65
N PRO A 80 -9.63 2.19 58.51
CA PRO A 80 -9.77 1.09 57.54
C PRO A 80 -9.63 1.50 56.08
N SER A 81 -9.73 2.81 55.79
CA SER A 81 -9.67 3.38 54.44
C SER A 81 -8.25 3.62 53.95
N GLU A 82 -7.22 3.45 54.79
CA GLU A 82 -5.85 3.72 54.39
C GLU A 82 -5.26 2.63 53.49
N PRO A 83 -4.56 2.99 52.40
CA PRO A 83 -3.98 2.03 51.45
C PRO A 83 -2.91 1.11 52.08
N LYS A 84 -2.37 1.49 53.26
CA LYS A 84 -1.40 0.70 54.04
C LYS A 84 -1.99 0.14 55.34
N PHE A 85 -3.32 0.02 55.43
CA PHE A 85 -4.01 -0.43 56.63
C PHE A 85 -3.43 -1.73 57.22
N GLN A 86 -3.16 -2.73 56.37
CA GLN A 86 -2.61 -4.01 56.83
C GLN A 86 -1.17 -3.89 57.35
N GLU A 87 -0.35 -3.03 56.74
CA GLU A 87 1.04 -2.79 57.12
C GLU A 87 1.12 -2.03 58.46
N LEU A 88 0.26 -1.03 58.64
CA LEU A 88 0.10 -0.29 59.89
C LEU A 88 -0.46 -1.16 61.02
N LYS A 89 -1.44 -2.00 60.72
CA LYS A 89 -1.99 -3.00 61.65
C LYS A 89 -0.89 -3.96 62.11
N LEU A 90 -0.11 -4.49 61.18
CA LEU A 90 1.02 -5.39 61.48
C LEU A 90 2.09 -4.70 62.34
N GLN A 91 2.33 -3.40 62.12
CA GLN A 91 3.27 -2.61 62.90
C GLN A 91 2.83 -2.46 64.36
N VAL A 92 1.54 -2.23 64.62
CA VAL A 92 0.99 -2.22 66.00
C VAL A 92 1.17 -3.58 66.67
N TYR A 93 0.87 -4.68 65.97
CA TYR A 93 1.11 -6.03 66.50
C TYR A 93 2.60 -6.31 66.76
N ARG A 94 3.53 -5.87 65.88
CA ARG A 94 4.98 -5.97 66.11
C ARG A 94 5.42 -5.20 67.36
N ASN A 95 4.86 -4.02 67.59
CA ASN A 95 5.17 -3.18 68.75
C ASN A 95 4.69 -3.83 70.05
N VAL A 96 3.44 -4.29 70.08
CA VAL A 96 2.86 -5.00 71.23
C VAL A 96 3.61 -6.28 71.53
N PHE A 97 3.98 -7.05 70.51
CA PHE A 97 4.78 -8.26 70.67
C PHE A 97 6.21 -7.95 71.14
N GLY A 98 6.79 -6.83 70.71
CA GLY A 98 8.06 -6.32 71.25
C GLY A 98 7.99 -6.01 72.75
N CYS A 99 6.96 -5.30 73.19
CA CYS A 99 6.70 -5.03 74.60
C CYS A 99 6.47 -6.32 75.40
N PHE A 100 5.75 -7.29 74.83
CA PHE A 100 5.55 -8.62 75.41
C PHE A 100 6.88 -9.34 75.63
N ILE A 101 7.73 -9.45 74.60
CA ILE A 101 9.04 -10.11 74.68
C ILE A 101 9.94 -9.46 75.74
N GLN A 102 9.95 -8.13 75.84
CA GLN A 102 10.75 -7.39 76.81
C GLN A 102 10.37 -7.69 78.26
N ALA A 103 9.12 -8.06 78.53
CA ALA A 103 8.65 -8.41 79.87
C ALA A 103 9.04 -9.83 80.30
N PHE A 104 9.23 -10.77 79.36
CA PHE A 104 9.58 -12.17 79.65
C PHE A 104 11.08 -12.42 79.59
N LYS A 105 11.82 -11.99 80.63
CA LYS A 105 13.30 -12.04 80.67
C LYS A 105 13.90 -13.43 80.41
N THR A 106 13.30 -14.50 80.93
CA THR A 106 13.83 -15.88 80.81
C THR A 106 13.72 -16.44 79.39
N TYR A 107 12.64 -16.12 78.67
CA TYR A 107 12.36 -16.62 77.32
C TYR A 107 12.68 -15.59 76.22
N GLN A 108 13.13 -14.41 76.62
CA GLN A 108 13.42 -13.29 75.73
C GLN A 108 14.34 -13.67 74.56
N PRO A 109 15.46 -14.40 74.73
CA PRO A 109 16.36 -14.73 73.62
C PRO A 109 15.68 -15.59 72.55
N LEU A 110 14.88 -16.57 72.96
CA LEU A 110 14.15 -17.47 72.06
C LEU A 110 13.06 -16.71 71.30
N LEU A 111 12.22 -15.95 72.00
CA LEU A 111 11.13 -15.19 71.36
C LEU A 111 11.66 -14.09 70.45
N SER A 112 12.78 -13.46 70.81
CA SER A 112 13.45 -12.47 69.95
C SER A 112 14.03 -13.11 68.69
N ALA A 113 14.62 -14.30 68.79
CA ALA A 113 15.13 -15.05 67.64
C ALA A 113 13.99 -15.43 66.69
N ILE A 114 12.87 -15.96 67.21
CA ILE A 114 11.69 -16.29 66.42
C ILE A 114 11.13 -15.03 65.72
N LYS A 115 10.95 -13.93 66.46
CA LYS A 115 10.50 -12.65 65.89
C LYS A 115 11.41 -12.18 64.77
N LYS A 116 12.73 -12.30 64.96
CA LYS A 116 13.73 -11.90 63.97
C LYS A 116 13.61 -12.69 62.67
N GLU A 117 13.38 -14.00 62.72
CA GLU A 117 13.21 -14.81 61.50
C GLU A 117 11.97 -14.40 60.70
N TYR A 118 10.84 -14.16 61.37
CA TYR A 118 9.64 -13.65 60.68
C TYR A 118 9.86 -12.24 60.12
N ASP A 119 10.51 -11.36 60.88
CA ASP A 119 10.85 -10.02 60.44
C ASP A 119 11.77 -10.05 59.20
N ASN A 120 12.76 -10.97 59.17
CA ASN A 120 13.63 -11.19 58.02
C ASN A 120 12.84 -11.67 56.79
N MET A 121 11.92 -12.63 56.97
CA MET A 121 11.09 -13.14 55.89
C MET A 121 10.16 -12.06 55.29
N LEU A 122 9.60 -11.17 56.13
CA LEU A 122 8.79 -10.06 55.66
C LEU A 122 9.59 -9.06 54.82
N VAL A 123 10.82 -8.75 55.24
CA VAL A 123 11.73 -7.89 54.46
C VAL A 123 12.05 -8.53 53.11
N LEU A 124 12.38 -9.83 53.08
CA LEU A 124 12.64 -10.56 51.83
C LEU A 124 11.44 -10.50 50.87
N GLN A 125 10.22 -10.70 51.38
CA GLN A 125 9.01 -10.61 50.57
C GLN A 125 8.76 -9.19 50.05
N GLN A 126 9.03 -8.17 50.86
CA GLN A 126 8.86 -6.77 50.46
C GLN A 126 9.88 -6.36 49.39
N ASP A 127 11.12 -6.85 49.49
CA ASP A 127 12.15 -6.67 48.47
C ASP A 127 11.74 -7.35 47.15
N GLN A 128 11.23 -8.59 47.20
CA GLN A 128 10.70 -9.28 46.01
C GLN A 128 9.56 -8.51 45.34
N ILE A 129 8.63 -7.94 46.12
CA ILE A 129 7.54 -7.12 45.58
C ILE A 129 8.10 -5.85 44.91
N ARG A 130 9.10 -5.21 45.53
CA ARG A 130 9.75 -4.01 44.96
C ARG A 130 10.44 -4.32 43.63
N ASP A 131 11.05 -5.48 43.49
CA ASP A 131 11.75 -5.90 42.28
C ASP A 131 10.79 -6.27 41.12
N LEU A 132 9.53 -6.61 41.42
CA LEU A 132 8.52 -6.88 40.40
C LEU A 132 8.00 -5.62 39.69
N GLU A 133 8.00 -4.47 40.38
CA GLU A 133 7.52 -3.20 39.82
C GLU A 133 8.31 -2.74 38.57
N PRO A 134 9.66 -2.72 38.55
CA PRO A 134 10.40 -2.38 37.34
C PRO A 134 10.15 -3.38 36.22
N LEU A 135 9.99 -4.68 36.52
CA LEU A 135 9.68 -5.68 35.50
C LEU A 135 8.31 -5.43 34.85
N ARG A 136 7.30 -5.08 35.64
CA ARG A 136 5.97 -4.67 35.12
C ARG A 136 6.05 -3.42 34.26
N SER A 137 6.87 -2.43 34.66
CA SER A 137 7.08 -1.22 33.87
C SER A 137 7.76 -1.51 32.53
N HIS A 138 8.77 -2.40 32.53
CA HIS A 138 9.49 -2.80 31.34
C HIS A 138 8.58 -3.58 30.39
N LEU A 139 7.76 -4.50 30.92
CA LEU A 139 6.79 -5.24 30.13
C LEU A 139 5.78 -4.30 29.48
N ARG A 140 5.27 -3.30 30.20
CA ARG A 140 4.36 -2.28 29.65
C ARG A 140 5.00 -1.53 28.47
N LEU A 141 6.25 -1.07 28.63
CA LEU A 141 6.98 -0.39 27.57
C LEU A 141 7.21 -1.29 26.33
N LEU A 142 7.54 -2.57 26.54
CA LEU A 142 7.67 -3.52 25.44
C LEU A 142 6.35 -3.77 24.74
N THR A 143 5.24 -3.85 25.47
CA THR A 143 3.89 -3.96 24.89
C THR A 143 3.57 -2.74 24.03
N GLU A 144 3.80 -1.53 24.54
CA GLU A 144 3.60 -0.28 23.81
C GLU A 144 4.49 -0.18 22.54
N GLU A 145 5.74 -0.63 22.63
CA GLU A 145 6.65 -0.70 21.48
C GLU A 145 6.16 -1.69 20.41
N CYS A 146 5.70 -2.88 20.82
CA CYS A 146 5.14 -3.88 19.92
C CYS A 146 3.87 -3.35 19.24
N ASP A 147 2.96 -2.74 20.00
CA ASP A 147 1.73 -2.16 19.46
C ASP A 147 2.03 -1.06 18.45
N ARG A 148 3.01 -0.19 18.74
CA ARG A 148 3.46 0.84 17.80
C ARG A 148 4.01 0.24 16.51
N LYS A 149 4.83 -0.81 16.59
CA LYS A 149 5.38 -1.51 15.42
C LYS A 149 4.28 -2.17 14.58
N ILE A 150 3.31 -2.81 15.23
CA ILE A 150 2.17 -3.42 14.57
C ILE A 150 1.34 -2.35 13.83
N GLN A 151 1.04 -1.23 14.49
CA GLN A 151 0.31 -0.12 13.89
C GLN A 151 1.06 0.51 12.71
N ALA A 152 2.38 0.69 12.83
CA ALA A 152 3.21 1.21 11.74
C ALA A 152 3.17 0.29 10.51
N ARG A 153 3.35 -1.02 10.71
CA ARG A 153 3.26 -2.02 9.64
C ARG A 153 1.88 -2.06 8.99
N TRP A 154 0.81 -1.99 9.78
CA TRP A 154 -0.55 -1.88 9.23
C TRP A 154 -0.75 -0.59 8.44
N GLY A 155 -0.18 0.53 8.88
CA GLY A 155 -0.21 1.79 8.14
C GLY A 155 0.48 1.69 6.77
N GLU A 156 1.66 1.10 6.74
CA GLU A 156 2.44 0.81 5.52
C GLU A 156 1.65 -0.09 4.55
N GLU A 157 1.15 -1.23 5.04
CA GLU A 157 0.38 -2.18 4.24
C GLU A 157 -0.88 -1.54 3.65
N GLN A 158 -1.61 -0.74 4.43
CA GLN A 158 -2.79 -0.03 3.94
C GLN A 158 -2.45 1.04 2.90
N ALA A 159 -1.29 1.71 3.02
CA ALA A 159 -0.83 2.64 2.00
C ALA A 159 -0.49 1.90 0.69
N GLU A 160 0.23 0.79 0.77
CA GLU A 160 0.56 -0.05 -0.38
C GLU A 160 -0.69 -0.61 -1.07
N ILE A 161 -1.65 -1.15 -0.31
CA ILE A 161 -2.94 -1.62 -0.84
C ILE A 161 -3.67 -0.52 -1.60
N ARG A 162 -3.66 0.72 -1.09
CA ARG A 162 -4.28 1.86 -1.78
C ARG A 162 -3.59 2.18 -3.09
N VAL A 163 -2.25 2.20 -3.12
CA VAL A 163 -1.47 2.43 -4.33
C VAL A 163 -1.75 1.34 -5.36
N LEU A 164 -1.60 0.07 -5.00
CA LEU A 164 -1.85 -1.07 -5.88
C LEU A 164 -3.29 -1.10 -6.41
N LYS A 165 -4.26 -0.72 -5.58
CA LYS A 165 -5.66 -0.63 -6.02
C LYS A 165 -5.86 0.48 -7.06
N SER A 166 -5.21 1.63 -6.89
CA SER A 166 -5.28 2.72 -7.85
C SER A 166 -4.60 2.37 -9.18
N GLU A 167 -3.44 1.72 -9.12
CA GLU A 167 -2.72 1.25 -10.30
C GLU A 167 -3.51 0.18 -11.06
N LYS A 168 -4.09 -0.80 -10.35
CA LYS A 168 -4.98 -1.80 -10.94
C LYS A 168 -6.14 -1.14 -11.69
N GLN A 169 -6.77 -0.12 -11.10
CA GLN A 169 -7.85 0.60 -11.77
C GLN A 169 -7.36 1.35 -13.00
N GLN A 170 -6.15 1.92 -12.95
CA GLN A 170 -5.57 2.60 -14.10
C GLN A 170 -5.27 1.61 -15.24
N LEU A 171 -4.60 0.50 -14.94
CA LEU A 171 -4.31 -0.56 -15.92
C LEU A 171 -5.59 -1.14 -16.54
N GLN A 172 -6.67 -1.27 -15.76
CA GLN A 172 -7.97 -1.70 -16.30
C GLN A 172 -8.54 -0.71 -17.32
N LYS A 173 -8.42 0.60 -17.07
CA LYS A 173 -8.83 1.64 -18.04
C LYS A 173 -7.97 1.57 -19.29
N ASP A 174 -6.66 1.41 -19.14
CA ASP A 174 -5.73 1.35 -20.26
C ASP A 174 -6.00 0.12 -21.14
N ILE A 175 -6.30 -1.03 -20.53
CA ILE A 175 -6.74 -2.24 -21.25
C ILE A 175 -8.00 -1.97 -22.05
N GLU A 176 -9.01 -1.30 -21.47
CA GLU A 176 -10.24 -1.01 -22.19
C GLU A 176 -10.00 -0.09 -23.38
N VAL A 177 -9.22 0.99 -23.19
CA VAL A 177 -8.81 1.89 -24.28
C VAL A 177 -8.08 1.15 -25.39
N MET A 178 -7.17 0.23 -25.04
CA MET A 178 -6.44 -0.57 -26.02
C MET A 178 -7.36 -1.53 -26.77
N ARG A 179 -8.33 -2.15 -26.09
CA ARG A 179 -9.35 -3.00 -26.71
C ARG A 179 -10.27 -2.23 -27.65
N GLU A 180 -10.65 -1.01 -27.29
CA GLU A 180 -11.44 -0.13 -28.16
C GLU A 180 -10.67 0.24 -29.43
N LYS A 181 -9.38 0.59 -29.29
CA LYS A 181 -8.49 0.85 -30.44
C LYS A 181 -8.35 -0.38 -31.33
N GLU A 182 -8.14 -1.56 -30.75
CA GLU A 182 -8.05 -2.82 -31.47
C GLU A 182 -9.32 -3.08 -32.30
N LYS A 183 -10.49 -2.96 -31.67
CA LYS A 183 -11.78 -3.07 -32.36
C LYS A 183 -11.91 -2.06 -33.49
N ALA A 184 -11.55 -0.79 -33.26
CA ALA A 184 -11.60 0.24 -34.29
C ALA A 184 -10.68 -0.10 -35.47
N THR A 185 -9.43 -0.52 -35.20
CA THR A 185 -8.51 -0.94 -36.26
C THR A 185 -9.02 -2.17 -37.00
N GLN A 186 -9.62 -3.14 -36.30
CA GLN A 186 -10.20 -4.33 -36.91
C GLN A 186 -11.33 -3.96 -37.87
N THR A 187 -12.22 -3.04 -37.49
CA THR A 187 -13.29 -2.58 -38.39
C THR A 187 -12.76 -1.93 -39.67
N VAL A 188 -11.64 -1.20 -39.58
CA VAL A 188 -10.98 -0.62 -40.76
C VAL A 188 -10.37 -1.72 -41.64
N VAL A 189 -9.71 -2.71 -41.04
CA VAL A 189 -9.15 -3.85 -41.76
C VAL A 189 -10.25 -4.62 -42.48
N ASP A 190 -11.36 -4.93 -41.80
CA ASP A 190 -12.50 -5.64 -42.39
C ASP A 190 -13.12 -4.85 -43.55
N HIS A 191 -13.26 -3.53 -43.39
CA HIS A 191 -13.75 -2.66 -44.46
C HIS A 191 -12.82 -2.64 -45.69
N LEU A 192 -11.51 -2.48 -45.48
CA LEU A 192 -10.53 -2.50 -46.57
C LEU A 192 -10.48 -3.85 -47.27
N GLN A 193 -10.62 -4.95 -46.52
CA GLN A 193 -10.68 -6.29 -47.09
C GLN A 193 -11.93 -6.48 -47.96
N ALA A 194 -13.09 -5.98 -47.50
CA ALA A 194 -14.32 -6.00 -48.28
C ALA A 194 -14.20 -5.16 -49.57
N GLU A 195 -13.67 -3.94 -49.47
CA GLU A 195 -13.46 -3.06 -50.63
C GLU A 195 -12.50 -3.69 -51.64
N LEU A 196 -11.38 -4.24 -51.17
CA LEU A 196 -10.42 -4.94 -52.03
C LEU A 196 -11.08 -6.12 -52.76
N SER A 197 -11.89 -6.91 -52.06
CA SER A 197 -12.63 -8.02 -52.67
C SER A 197 -13.63 -7.56 -53.73
N SER A 198 -14.32 -6.44 -53.49
CA SER A 198 -15.24 -5.79 -54.43
C SER A 198 -14.51 -5.33 -55.69
N GLN A 199 -13.36 -4.66 -55.53
CA GLN A 199 -12.53 -4.21 -56.64
C GLN A 199 -12.00 -5.38 -57.48
N TYR A 200 -11.56 -6.48 -56.84
CA TYR A 200 -11.15 -7.69 -57.56
C TYR A 200 -12.29 -8.32 -58.37
N LEU A 201 -13.51 -8.32 -57.83
CA LEU A 201 -14.69 -8.83 -58.53
C LEU A 201 -15.03 -7.96 -59.75
N GLN A 202 -15.08 -6.64 -59.58
CA GLN A 202 -15.31 -5.69 -60.67
C GLN A 202 -14.27 -5.85 -61.79
N TYR A 203 -12.98 -5.94 -61.43
CA TYR A 203 -11.92 -6.15 -62.42
C TYR A 203 -12.11 -7.45 -63.20
N ARG A 204 -12.54 -8.53 -62.53
CA ARG A 204 -12.82 -9.81 -63.19
C ARG A 204 -14.01 -9.71 -64.14
N GLU A 205 -15.09 -9.09 -63.72
CA GLU A 205 -16.30 -8.88 -64.53
C GLU A 205 -16.00 -8.02 -65.76
N GLU A 206 -15.26 -6.92 -65.59
CA GLU A 206 -14.77 -6.06 -66.68
C GLU A 206 -13.91 -6.84 -67.67
N ARG A 207 -12.98 -7.66 -67.17
CA ARG A 207 -12.14 -8.51 -68.02
C ARG A 207 -12.99 -9.50 -68.83
N ASP A 208 -13.99 -10.11 -68.21
CA ASP A 208 -14.85 -11.09 -68.86
C ASP A 208 -15.80 -10.41 -69.88
N ALA A 209 -16.30 -9.20 -69.59
CA ALA A 209 -17.04 -8.35 -70.52
C ALA A 209 -16.20 -7.93 -71.72
N ARG A 210 -14.94 -7.53 -71.51
CA ARG A 210 -14.00 -7.21 -72.60
C ARG A 210 -13.73 -8.41 -73.50
N LYS A 211 -13.53 -9.60 -72.92
CA LYS A 211 -13.37 -10.84 -73.71
C LYS A 211 -14.60 -11.12 -74.57
N LEU A 212 -15.80 -10.95 -74.02
CA LEU A 212 -17.05 -11.11 -74.75
C LEU A 212 -17.17 -10.09 -75.89
N LEU A 213 -16.86 -8.82 -75.64
CA LEU A 213 -16.87 -7.76 -76.67
C LEU A 213 -15.86 -8.04 -77.78
N ILE A 214 -14.64 -8.46 -77.46
CA ILE A 214 -13.63 -8.85 -78.46
C ILE A 214 -14.15 -10.03 -79.30
N TRP A 215 -14.76 -11.03 -78.67
CA TRP A 215 -15.35 -12.16 -79.38
C TRP A 215 -16.47 -11.70 -80.34
N GLN A 216 -17.39 -10.85 -79.87
CA GLN A 216 -18.47 -10.28 -80.69
C GLN A 216 -17.91 -9.43 -81.84
N LEU A 217 -16.91 -8.58 -81.58
CA LEU A 217 -16.27 -7.74 -82.58
C LEU A 217 -15.59 -8.59 -83.66
N ASN A 218 -14.87 -9.64 -83.27
CA ASN A 218 -14.24 -10.56 -84.21
C ASN A 218 -15.27 -11.29 -85.08
N ASP A 219 -16.41 -11.67 -84.51
CA ASP A 219 -17.51 -12.30 -85.27
C ASP A 219 -18.14 -11.32 -86.26
N LEU A 220 -18.43 -10.08 -85.82
CA LEU A 220 -18.94 -9.01 -86.69
C LEU A 220 -17.94 -8.65 -87.79
N THR A 221 -16.64 -8.58 -87.48
CA THR A 221 -15.59 -8.30 -88.46
C THR A 221 -15.54 -9.40 -89.51
N ARG A 222 -15.62 -10.69 -89.11
CA ARG A 222 -15.77 -11.82 -90.05
C ARG A 222 -17.04 -11.73 -90.91
N VAL A 223 -18.12 -11.14 -90.41
CA VAL A 223 -19.38 -10.92 -91.15
C VAL A 223 -19.29 -9.69 -92.06
N SER A 224 -18.57 -8.65 -91.66
CA SER A 224 -18.40 -7.39 -92.39
C SER A 224 -17.35 -7.47 -93.49
N GLU A 225 -16.25 -8.21 -93.28
CA GLU A 225 -15.27 -8.54 -94.32
C GLU A 225 -15.94 -9.28 -95.49
N LYS A 226 -17.06 -9.97 -95.23
CA LYS A 226 -17.90 -10.59 -96.27
C LYS A 226 -18.84 -9.60 -96.98
N LYS A 227 -18.88 -8.30 -96.59
CA LYS A 227 -19.91 -7.32 -97.01
C LYS A 227 -19.40 -5.95 -97.50
N GLN A 228 -18.10 -5.66 -97.61
CA GLN A 228 -17.63 -4.29 -97.92
C GLN A 228 -17.89 -3.78 -99.35
N HIS A 229 -18.59 -2.63 -99.46
CA HIS A 229 -18.43 -1.51 -100.43
C HIS A 229 -19.11 -0.22 -99.86
N PRO A 230 -18.84 1.01 -100.37
CA PRO A 230 -18.43 2.14 -99.53
C PRO A 230 -19.48 3.26 -99.25
N ALA A 231 -19.22 3.90 -98.10
CA ALA A 231 -19.36 5.31 -97.69
C ALA A 231 -20.55 6.16 -98.18
N ASP A 232 -21.37 6.57 -97.21
CA ASP A 232 -22.46 7.55 -97.35
C ASP A 232 -22.06 8.88 -96.68
N GLU A 233 -21.98 9.95 -97.47
CA GLU A 233 -21.59 11.33 -97.08
C GLU A 233 -22.59 12.00 -96.12
N ASN A 234 -23.73 11.37 -95.84
CA ASN A 234 -24.76 11.90 -94.94
C ASN A 234 -24.35 11.85 -93.43
N SER A 235 -23.31 11.09 -93.09
CA SER A 235 -22.81 10.96 -91.70
C SER A 235 -22.12 12.24 -91.19
N GLU A 236 -21.45 12.98 -92.08
CA GLU A 236 -20.55 14.06 -91.69
C GLU A 236 -21.30 15.34 -91.26
N TRP A 237 -22.47 15.59 -91.87
CA TRP A 237 -23.32 16.73 -91.53
C TRP A 237 -23.99 16.60 -90.17
N LYS A 238 -24.34 15.36 -89.78
CA LYS A 238 -25.00 15.07 -88.51
C LYS A 238 -24.03 15.23 -87.33
N ASP A 239 -22.81 14.75 -87.51
CA ASP A 239 -21.70 14.87 -86.56
C ASP A 239 -21.35 16.34 -86.25
N ARG A 240 -21.35 17.21 -87.28
CA ARG A 240 -21.09 18.65 -87.08
C ARG A 240 -22.15 19.36 -86.22
N VAL A 241 -23.40 18.94 -86.28
CA VAL A 241 -24.48 19.54 -85.47
C VAL A 241 -24.43 19.04 -84.03
N GLU A 242 -24.19 17.74 -83.85
CA GLU A 242 -24.03 17.11 -82.54
C GLU A 242 -22.85 17.72 -81.76
N LEU A 243 -21.71 17.95 -82.44
CA LEU A 243 -20.54 18.59 -81.84
C LEU A 243 -20.83 20.01 -81.34
N LYS A 244 -21.62 20.80 -82.07
CA LYS A 244 -22.01 22.16 -81.66
C LYS A 244 -22.93 22.14 -80.44
N LEU A 245 -23.83 21.17 -80.34
CA LEU A 245 -24.73 21.02 -79.19
C LEU A 245 -23.92 20.61 -77.95
N ALA A 246 -23.03 19.62 -78.08
CA ALA A 246 -22.15 19.16 -77.00
C ALA A 246 -21.27 20.30 -76.47
N LEU A 247 -20.68 21.10 -77.36
CA LEU A 247 -19.86 22.25 -76.98
C LEU A 247 -20.67 23.28 -76.18
N LYS A 248 -21.93 23.53 -76.55
CA LYS A 248 -22.81 24.44 -75.81
C LYS A 248 -23.09 23.91 -74.39
N VAL A 249 -23.41 22.63 -74.26
CA VAL A 249 -23.66 21.98 -72.96
C VAL A 249 -22.41 22.04 -72.08
N CYS A 250 -21.22 21.73 -72.61
CA CYS A 250 -19.97 21.82 -71.85
C CYS A 250 -19.68 23.23 -71.32
N ARG A 251 -20.02 24.28 -72.09
CA ARG A 251 -19.86 25.67 -71.63
C ARG A 251 -20.81 26.00 -70.49
N GLU A 252 -22.05 25.56 -70.57
CA GLU A 252 -23.05 25.77 -69.52
C GLU A 252 -22.66 25.04 -68.23
N ASP A 253 -22.17 23.80 -68.32
CA ASP A 253 -21.72 23.03 -67.17
C ASP A 253 -20.45 23.61 -66.53
N LEU A 254 -19.53 24.14 -67.36
CA LEU A 254 -18.37 24.88 -66.86
C LEU A 254 -18.81 26.12 -66.06
N THR A 255 -19.79 26.88 -66.55
CA THR A 255 -20.29 28.04 -65.81
C THR A 255 -20.96 27.65 -64.50
N LYS A 256 -21.76 26.58 -64.46
CA LYS A 256 -22.40 26.10 -63.23
C LYS A 256 -21.38 25.64 -62.18
N THR A 257 -20.38 24.86 -62.59
CA THR A 257 -19.34 24.38 -61.67
C THR A 257 -18.49 25.53 -61.11
N GLN A 258 -18.21 26.55 -61.93
CA GLN A 258 -17.52 27.77 -61.49
C GLN A 258 -18.33 28.55 -60.43
N GLU A 259 -19.64 28.64 -60.61
CA GLU A 259 -20.56 29.28 -59.66
C GLU A 259 -20.67 28.50 -58.34
N GLU A 260 -20.78 27.17 -58.39
CA GLU A 260 -20.80 26.31 -57.22
C GLU A 260 -19.49 26.38 -56.43
N LEU A 261 -18.34 26.37 -57.11
CA LEU A 261 -17.03 26.54 -56.47
C LEU A 261 -16.91 27.90 -55.80
N SER A 262 -17.40 28.96 -56.45
CA SER A 262 -17.41 30.31 -55.87
C SER A 262 -18.29 30.39 -54.63
N ARG A 263 -19.45 29.73 -54.64
CA ARG A 263 -20.35 29.62 -53.50
C ARG A 263 -19.71 28.85 -52.35
N MET A 264 -19.16 27.66 -52.61
CA MET A 264 -18.43 26.88 -51.61
C MET A 264 -17.27 27.69 -51.03
N LYS A 265 -16.46 28.35 -51.86
CA LYS A 265 -15.36 29.18 -51.37
C LYS A 265 -15.85 30.29 -50.43
N ALA A 266 -16.97 30.94 -50.72
CA ALA A 266 -17.57 31.95 -49.85
C ALA A 266 -18.08 31.36 -48.53
N ASP A 267 -18.78 30.21 -48.58
CA ASP A 267 -19.35 29.55 -47.41
C ASP A 267 -18.28 29.00 -46.44
N TYR A 268 -17.13 28.55 -46.96
CA TYR A 268 -16.07 27.95 -46.17
C TYR A 268 -14.91 28.89 -45.81
N TRP A 269 -14.86 30.11 -46.36
CA TRP A 269 -13.78 31.06 -46.11
C TRP A 269 -13.68 31.50 -44.64
N ASP A 270 -14.80 31.65 -43.94
CA ASP A 270 -14.83 32.26 -42.60
C ASP A 270 -15.37 31.35 -41.48
N VAL A 271 -15.80 30.12 -41.79
CA VAL A 271 -16.70 29.41 -40.88
C VAL A 271 -16.04 28.36 -39.98
N VAL A 272 -14.91 27.71 -40.32
CA VAL A 272 -14.53 26.50 -39.53
C VAL A 272 -13.08 26.37 -39.05
N PRO A 273 -12.01 26.81 -39.74
CA PRO A 273 -10.67 26.69 -39.16
C PRO A 273 -10.26 27.91 -38.30
N ARG A 274 -10.30 29.12 -38.83
CA ARG A 274 -9.60 30.26 -38.23
C ARG A 274 -10.17 30.74 -36.90
N ARG A 275 -11.50 30.82 -36.80
CA ARG A 275 -12.20 31.21 -35.56
C ARG A 275 -11.94 30.26 -34.39
N ASN A 276 -11.84 28.96 -34.66
CA ASN A 276 -11.56 27.95 -33.65
C ASN A 276 -10.08 28.01 -33.20
N TRP A 277 -9.16 28.20 -34.16
CA TRP A 277 -7.75 28.45 -33.85
C TRP A 277 -7.56 29.69 -32.98
N ASP A 278 -8.19 30.82 -33.34
CA ASP A 278 -8.07 32.07 -32.58
C ASP A 278 -8.68 31.97 -31.17
N LYS A 279 -9.68 31.09 -30.97
CA LYS A 279 -10.24 30.80 -29.65
C LYS A 279 -9.30 29.93 -28.83
N LEU A 280 -8.81 28.85 -29.40
CA LEU A 280 -7.89 27.91 -28.75
C LEU A 280 -6.56 28.61 -28.38
N GLU A 281 -6.05 29.46 -29.25
CA GLU A 281 -4.83 30.25 -29.04
C GLU A 281 -4.97 31.22 -27.86
N ARG A 282 -6.15 31.82 -27.67
CA ARG A 282 -6.43 32.67 -26.51
C ARG A 282 -6.48 31.87 -25.21
N GLU A 283 -7.21 30.75 -25.19
CA GLU A 283 -7.31 29.87 -24.03
C GLU A 283 -5.94 29.31 -23.61
N HIS A 284 -5.08 28.98 -24.59
CA HIS A 284 -3.71 28.55 -24.35
C HIS A 284 -2.85 29.66 -23.72
N LYS A 285 -2.95 30.89 -24.23
CA LYS A 285 -2.24 32.05 -23.66
C LYS A 285 -2.67 32.36 -22.23
N ASP A 286 -3.97 32.31 -21.96
CA ASP A 286 -4.51 32.53 -20.61
C ASP A 286 -4.01 31.45 -19.63
N SER A 287 -4.01 30.19 -20.06
CA SER A 287 -3.51 29.07 -19.25
C SER A 287 -2.01 29.18 -18.94
N LEU A 288 -1.21 29.62 -19.92
CA LEU A 288 0.22 29.87 -19.72
C LEU A 288 0.48 30.98 -18.68
N LEU A 289 -0.31 32.05 -18.70
CA LEU A 289 -0.21 33.13 -17.72
C LEU A 289 -0.55 32.64 -16.31
N GLN A 290 -1.58 31.81 -16.17
CA GLN A 290 -1.95 31.20 -14.88
C GLN A 290 -0.83 30.30 -14.35
N LEU A 291 -0.24 29.46 -15.21
CA LEU A 291 0.86 28.57 -14.83
C LEU A 291 2.08 29.36 -14.37
N LYS A 292 2.44 30.41 -15.10
CA LYS A 292 3.55 31.30 -14.72
C LYS A 292 3.30 31.99 -13.37
N THR A 293 2.06 32.37 -13.09
CA THR A 293 1.67 32.98 -11.81
C THR A 293 1.81 31.97 -10.68
N LEU A 294 1.23 30.77 -10.84
CA LEU A 294 1.36 29.68 -9.86
C LEU A 294 2.81 29.28 -9.60
N GLN A 295 3.65 29.26 -10.64
CA GLN A 295 5.07 28.97 -10.50
C GLN A 295 5.77 30.05 -9.65
N SER A 296 5.49 31.33 -9.91
CA SER A 296 6.01 32.44 -9.10
C SER A 296 5.56 32.32 -7.64
N ASP A 297 4.30 31.99 -7.39
CA ASP A 297 3.76 31.83 -6.04
C ASP A 297 4.40 30.63 -5.31
N PHE A 298 4.66 29.54 -6.04
CA PHE A 298 5.36 28.37 -5.50
C PHE A 298 6.81 28.69 -5.14
N ASP A 299 7.53 29.39 -6.02
CA ASP A 299 8.91 29.83 -5.77
C ASP A 299 8.95 30.76 -4.56
N GLN A 300 7.98 31.67 -4.43
CA GLN A 300 7.85 32.52 -3.25
C GLN A 300 7.63 31.70 -1.97
N LEU A 301 6.69 30.75 -1.98
CA LEU A 301 6.41 29.90 -0.82
C LEU A 301 7.64 29.08 -0.41
N LYS A 302 8.41 28.61 -1.38
CA LYS A 302 9.67 27.90 -1.13
C LYS A 302 10.68 28.80 -0.42
N THR A 303 10.84 30.04 -0.87
CA THR A 303 11.74 30.99 -0.19
C THR A 303 11.29 31.32 1.23
N GLU A 304 9.98 31.49 1.47
CA GLU A 304 9.44 31.72 2.81
C GLU A 304 9.68 30.50 3.72
N PHE A 305 9.51 29.29 3.18
CA PHE A 305 9.81 28.06 3.90
C PHE A 305 11.29 27.93 4.27
N ASP A 306 12.19 28.22 3.33
CA ASP A 306 13.63 28.19 3.57
C ASP A 306 14.04 29.20 4.66
N VAL A 307 13.46 30.41 4.64
CA VAL A 307 13.67 31.43 5.69
C VAL A 307 13.17 30.96 7.05
N LEU A 308 11.98 30.34 7.12
CA LEU A 308 11.46 29.77 8.37
C LEU A 308 12.35 28.64 8.90
N LEU A 309 12.87 27.80 8.00
CA LEU A 309 13.79 26.72 8.34
C LEU A 309 15.10 27.28 8.92
N GLU A 310 15.66 28.32 8.31
CA GLU A 310 16.84 29.03 8.82
C GLU A 310 16.59 29.65 10.20
N LEU A 311 15.44 30.30 10.40
CA LEU A 311 15.06 30.86 11.70
C LEU A 311 14.92 29.77 12.77
N HIS A 312 14.30 28.63 12.44
CA HIS A 312 14.17 27.49 13.34
C HIS A 312 15.54 26.94 13.72
N ASN A 313 16.42 26.73 12.74
CA ASN A 313 17.79 26.27 12.96
C ASN A 313 18.60 27.25 13.81
N ARG A 314 18.44 28.57 13.58
CA ARG A 314 19.09 29.61 14.39
C ARG A 314 18.51 29.73 15.81
N SER A 315 17.23 29.43 15.99
CA SER A 315 16.62 29.36 17.33
C SER A 315 17.10 28.12 18.08
N ASN A 316 17.19 26.98 17.39
CA ASN A 316 17.74 25.75 17.95
C ASN A 316 19.20 25.98 18.37
N VAL A 317 20.04 26.41 17.41
CA VAL A 317 21.11 27.43 17.54
C VAL A 317 21.36 28.07 18.92
N ARG A 318 20.53 29.05 19.19
CA ARG A 318 20.58 29.93 20.35
C ARG A 318 20.15 29.24 21.64
N ASN A 319 19.26 28.25 21.55
CA ASN A 319 18.81 27.49 22.70
C ASN A 319 19.95 26.64 23.27
N HIS A 320 20.80 26.00 22.47
CA HIS A 320 21.96 25.28 23.01
C HIS A 320 23.08 26.20 23.52
N VAL A 321 23.26 27.38 22.95
CA VAL A 321 24.19 28.39 23.51
C VAL A 321 23.66 28.95 24.83
N SER A 322 22.34 29.10 24.98
CA SER A 322 21.72 29.56 26.24
C SER A 322 21.71 28.47 27.31
N THR A 323 21.62 27.19 26.94
CA THR A 323 21.78 26.06 27.86
C THR A 323 23.23 25.92 28.35
N ALA A 324 24.23 26.29 27.53
CA ALA A 324 25.65 26.28 27.94
C ALA A 324 26.03 27.42 28.89
N VAL A 325 25.24 28.49 29.00
CA VAL A 325 25.50 29.62 29.92
C VAL A 325 24.83 29.42 31.29
N GLN A 326 24.00 28.38 31.47
CA GLN A 326 23.36 28.05 32.76
C GLN A 326 23.87 26.75 33.42
N THR A 327 24.92 26.13 32.89
CA THR A 327 25.58 24.99 33.53
C THR A 327 27.00 25.35 33.94
N ASP A 328 27.12 26.23 34.94
CA ASP A 328 28.30 26.26 35.80
C ASP A 328 27.88 26.60 37.24
N GLU A 329 26.93 25.84 37.79
CA GLU A 329 26.85 25.61 39.23
C GLU A 329 26.13 24.29 39.52
N SER A 330 26.84 23.39 40.21
CA SER A 330 26.39 22.17 40.89
C SER A 330 26.33 20.82 40.12
N VAL A 331 27.50 20.14 40.15
CA VAL A 331 27.76 18.86 40.87
C VAL A 331 27.07 17.56 40.37
N PHE A 332 27.92 16.65 39.85
CA PHE A 332 28.02 15.17 40.04
C PHE A 332 26.72 14.32 40.00
N GLN A 333 26.62 13.16 39.34
CA GLN A 333 27.57 12.04 39.28
C GLN A 333 27.05 10.91 38.37
N GLY A 334 27.94 10.32 37.54
CA GLY A 334 27.99 8.89 37.16
C GLY A 334 26.95 8.36 36.15
N GLN A 335 27.23 7.45 35.21
CA GLN A 335 28.36 6.59 34.89
C GLN A 335 28.23 6.13 33.43
N SER A 336 29.38 5.98 32.77
CA SER A 336 29.78 5.03 31.70
C SER A 336 28.73 4.38 30.79
N GLN A 337 28.98 4.29 29.46
CA GLN A 337 29.84 3.28 28.82
C GLN A 337 29.72 3.30 27.26
N ILE A 338 30.84 3.63 26.60
CA ILE A 338 31.46 3.07 25.37
C ILE A 338 30.57 2.57 24.19
N GLN A 339 30.85 3.06 22.97
CA GLN A 339 31.25 2.33 21.73
C GLN A 339 30.88 3.16 20.47
N SER A 340 31.84 3.61 19.66
CA SER A 340 32.34 2.95 18.43
C SER A 340 31.17 2.54 17.52
N SER A 341 30.99 3.02 16.29
CA SER A 341 31.93 2.99 15.15
C SER A 341 31.29 3.73 13.96
N GLN A 342 32.08 4.34 13.08
CA GLN A 342 31.69 4.53 11.66
C GLN A 342 31.54 3.15 10.97
N PRO A 343 30.73 3.02 9.91
CA PRO A 343 31.27 3.09 8.53
C PRO A 343 30.26 3.71 7.51
N VAL A 344 30.65 4.46 6.47
CA VAL A 344 31.23 4.04 5.17
C VAL A 344 30.44 2.90 4.49
N GLU A 345 29.61 3.26 3.51
CA GLU A 345 28.94 2.35 2.57
C GLU A 345 29.89 1.96 1.43
N PRO A 346 29.85 0.69 0.97
CA PRO A 346 30.26 0.33 -0.37
C PRO A 346 29.09 -0.15 -1.23
N ILE A 347 29.15 0.25 -2.50
CA ILE A 347 28.34 -0.21 -3.61
C ILE A 347 28.71 -1.66 -3.93
N THR A 348 27.71 -2.55 -4.03
CA THR A 348 27.84 -3.84 -4.71
C THR A 348 26.65 -4.05 -5.64
N SER A 349 26.93 -4.06 -6.93
CA SER A 349 26.07 -4.60 -7.98
C SER A 349 26.23 -6.11 -8.00
N ASP A 350 25.13 -6.85 -7.94
CA ASP A 350 25.07 -8.26 -8.32
C ASP A 350 23.80 -8.52 -9.11
N ALA A 351 23.99 -9.01 -10.34
CA ALA A 351 22.97 -9.67 -11.14
C ALA A 351 23.13 -11.19 -10.97
N PRO A 352 22.06 -11.99 -10.99
CA PRO A 352 22.20 -13.43 -11.14
C PRO A 352 21.78 -13.90 -12.53
N GLU A 353 22.69 -14.63 -13.17
CA GLU A 353 22.34 -15.66 -14.16
C GLU A 353 21.80 -16.90 -13.44
N SER A 354 20.82 -17.58 -14.03
CA SER A 354 20.64 -19.04 -13.90
C SER A 354 19.72 -19.55 -15.01
N GLY A 355 20.24 -20.48 -15.81
CA GLY A 355 19.45 -21.29 -16.74
C GLY A 355 18.99 -22.61 -16.10
N THR A 356 18.01 -23.28 -16.71
CA THR A 356 18.11 -24.64 -17.32
C THR A 356 16.73 -25.27 -17.60
N HIS A 357 16.65 -25.81 -18.83
CA HIS A 357 15.79 -26.81 -19.49
C HIS A 357 14.70 -27.62 -18.74
N THR A 358 13.57 -27.84 -19.43
CA THR A 358 12.91 -29.16 -19.76
C THR A 358 11.76 -28.89 -20.77
N VAL A 359 11.86 -29.27 -22.06
CA VAL A 359 11.39 -30.49 -22.76
C VAL A 359 9.90 -30.85 -22.59
N GLY A 360 9.15 -30.87 -23.71
CA GLY A 360 8.02 -31.80 -23.91
C GLY A 360 6.82 -31.33 -24.77
N GLU A 361 6.84 -31.68 -26.08
CA GLU A 361 5.72 -32.15 -26.96
C GLU A 361 4.42 -31.32 -27.13
N SER A 362 3.69 -31.28 -28.26
CA SER A 362 3.78 -31.76 -29.65
C SER A 362 2.53 -31.27 -30.42
N ARG A 363 2.61 -31.24 -31.77
CA ARG A 363 1.52 -31.23 -32.80
C ARG A 363 0.76 -29.91 -33.04
N ASP A 364 0.37 -29.51 -34.27
CA ASP A 364 0.28 -30.14 -35.59
C ASP A 364 0.23 -29.03 -36.69
N GLY A 365 0.57 -29.38 -37.95
CA GLY A 365 -0.17 -28.85 -39.11
C GLY A 365 0.56 -27.98 -40.16
N LEU A 366 1.10 -28.64 -41.19
CA LEU A 366 1.05 -28.32 -42.65
C LEU A 366 1.02 -26.86 -43.15
N GLY A 367 1.93 -26.52 -44.07
CA GLY A 367 1.72 -25.36 -44.97
C GLY A 367 2.87 -24.95 -45.90
N LYS A 368 3.13 -25.74 -46.94
CA LYS A 368 4.05 -25.59 -48.07
C LYS A 368 4.06 -24.20 -48.78
N ALA A 369 5.24 -23.61 -49.02
CA ALA A 369 5.54 -22.66 -50.11
C ALA A 369 7.06 -22.66 -50.40
N ARG A 370 7.54 -23.37 -51.43
CA ARG A 370 8.04 -22.81 -52.72
C ARG A 370 8.73 -21.44 -52.60
N SER A 371 10.06 -21.45 -52.65
CA SER A 371 10.89 -20.30 -53.05
C SER A 371 11.48 -20.59 -54.41
N ASP A 372 11.23 -19.70 -55.37
CA ASP A 372 11.87 -19.67 -56.68
C ASP A 372 13.21 -18.94 -56.57
N GLU A 373 14.23 -19.55 -57.17
CA GLU A 373 15.53 -18.95 -57.51
C GLU A 373 15.40 -18.08 -58.77
N GLY A 374 16.13 -16.97 -58.79
CA GLY A 374 16.19 -16.05 -59.93
C GLY A 374 17.25 -14.96 -59.76
N THR A 375 18.52 -15.37 -59.75
CA THR A 375 19.71 -14.61 -60.22
C THR A 375 19.61 -14.38 -61.74
N ASP A 376 20.15 -13.38 -62.44
CA ASP A 376 21.05 -12.24 -62.21
C ASP A 376 21.13 -11.46 -63.56
N GLU A 377 21.85 -10.34 -63.55
CA GLU A 377 22.58 -9.68 -64.66
C GLU A 377 22.01 -8.44 -65.38
N HIS A 378 22.51 -7.32 -64.88
CA HIS A 378 23.01 -6.08 -65.51
C HIS A 378 23.04 -5.93 -67.04
N VAL A 379 22.77 -4.69 -67.52
CA VAL A 379 23.76 -3.71 -68.06
C VAL A 379 23.02 -2.61 -68.83
N ALA A 380 23.22 -1.34 -68.42
CA ALA A 380 23.67 -0.21 -69.25
C ALA A 380 23.20 1.15 -68.70
N SER A 381 24.20 1.91 -68.27
CA SER A 381 24.19 3.32 -67.90
C SER A 381 23.94 4.23 -69.11
N THR A 382 23.22 5.34 -68.97
CA THR A 382 23.73 6.70 -69.31
C THR A 382 22.75 7.84 -68.98
N ARG A 383 23.20 8.70 -68.06
CA ARG A 383 23.32 10.18 -68.16
C ARG A 383 22.07 11.09 -68.14
N SER A 384 21.85 11.64 -66.94
CA SER A 384 21.66 13.08 -66.59
C SER A 384 21.87 14.12 -67.73
N ARG A 385 20.94 15.07 -67.92
CA ARG A 385 20.90 16.41 -67.27
C ARG A 385 20.03 17.40 -68.07
N GLN A 386 19.27 18.21 -67.33
CA GLN A 386 18.51 19.39 -67.77
C GLN A 386 19.34 20.41 -68.55
N GLN A 387 18.71 21.12 -69.49
CA GLN A 387 18.81 22.58 -69.58
C GLN A 387 17.66 23.21 -70.37
N GLN A 388 17.13 24.29 -69.79
CA GLN A 388 16.22 25.28 -70.37
C GLN A 388 16.83 25.99 -71.58
N GLN A 389 16.02 26.26 -72.59
CA GLN A 389 15.86 27.58 -73.26
C GLN A 389 15.01 27.41 -74.54
N GLN A 390 13.79 27.93 -74.53
CA GLN A 390 13.30 28.97 -75.44
C GLN A 390 11.92 29.45 -74.99
#